data_AF-A0A396K121-F1
#
_entry.id   AF-A0A396K121-F1
#
_cell.length_a   1.000
_cell.length_b   1.000
_cell.length_c   1.000
_cell.angle_alpha   90.00
_cell.angle_beta   90.00
_cell.angle_gamma   90.00
#
_symmetry.space_group_name_H-M   'P 1'
#
loop_
_entity.id
_entity.type
_entity.pdbx_description
1 polymer ?
#
loop_
_entity_poly.entity_id
_entity_poly.type
_entity_poly.pdbx_seq_one_letter_code
_entity_poly.pdbx_strand_id
1 'polypeptide(L)'
;MEPSRRPLKVKGGSRMDAALDAMTALGFDKKVVHQTVNKLLKVYGSNEGWVFIEDGDYRLLIDQLLEAQQQDQVTHSLLLLFILQATHTTYIV
;
A
#
# COMPACT_ATOMS: atom_id res chain seq x y z
N MET A 1 32.85 27.70 -22.24
CA MET A 1 31.52 27.04 -22.13
C MET A 1 31.56 26.16 -20.91
N GLU A 2 30.99 26.63 -19.81
CA GLU A 2 30.95 25.89 -18.55
C GLU A 2 29.74 24.93 -18.58
N PRO A 3 29.91 23.64 -18.23
CA PRO A 3 28.78 22.73 -18.18
C PRO A 3 27.88 23.18 -17.02
N SER A 4 26.73 23.75 -17.40
CA SER A 4 25.63 24.10 -16.51
C SER A 4 25.32 22.91 -15.60
N ARG A 5 25.82 22.99 -14.35
CA ARG A 5 25.44 22.09 -13.27
C ARG A 5 23.96 22.36 -13.02
N ARG A 6 23.10 21.56 -13.65
CA ARG A 6 21.68 21.52 -13.32
C ARG A 6 21.64 21.37 -11.80
N PRO A 7 21.01 22.28 -11.04
CA PRO A 7 20.86 22.05 -9.62
C PRO A 7 20.15 20.70 -9.51
N LEU A 8 20.83 19.70 -8.92
CA LEU A 8 20.16 18.50 -8.45
C LEU A 8 19.09 19.05 -7.55
N LYS A 9 17.85 19.04 -8.02
CA LYS A 9 16.69 19.49 -7.27
C LYS A 9 16.73 18.63 -6.03
N VAL A 10 17.22 19.20 -4.93
CA VAL A 10 17.21 18.59 -3.61
C VAL A 10 15.75 18.26 -3.44
N LYS A 11 15.44 16.97 -3.58
CA LYS A 11 14.08 16.48 -3.56
C LYS A 11 13.64 16.70 -2.12
N GLY A 12 13.16 17.90 -1.82
CA GLY A 12 12.13 18.11 -0.82
C GLY A 12 10.88 17.41 -1.34
N GLY A 13 10.99 16.09 -1.54
CA GLY A 13 9.88 15.23 -1.83
C GLY A 13 9.08 15.23 -0.55
N SER A 14 7.79 15.50 -0.66
CA SER A 14 6.85 15.21 0.42
C SER A 14 7.20 13.84 1.03
N ARG A 15 7.02 13.64 2.33
CA ARG A 15 7.24 12.33 2.98
C ARG A 15 6.57 11.17 2.22
N MET A 16 5.48 11.49 1.50
CA MET A 16 4.81 10.63 0.54
C MET A 16 5.69 10.17 -0.63
N ASP A 17 6.46 11.06 -1.25
CA ASP A 17 7.36 10.72 -2.36
C ASP A 17 8.49 9.78 -1.90
N ALA A 18 9.01 9.97 -0.68
CA ALA A 18 9.98 9.07 -0.07
C ALA A 18 9.38 7.68 0.19
N ALA A 19 8.18 7.62 0.77
CA ALA A 19 7.45 6.36 0.97
C ALA A 19 7.16 5.66 -0.36
N LEU A 20 6.77 6.42 -1.40
CA LEU A 20 6.54 5.88 -2.74
C LEU A 20 7.81 5.31 -3.36
N ASP A 21 8.96 5.99 -3.20
CA ASP A 21 10.24 5.53 -3.74
C ASP A 21 10.68 4.22 -3.05
N ALA A 22 10.62 4.17 -1.72
CA ALA A 22 10.93 2.98 -0.93
C ALA A 22 10.04 1.78 -1.30
N MET A 23 8.72 2.00 -1.44
CA MET A 23 7.79 0.93 -1.81
C MET A 23 7.88 0.54 -3.28
N THR A 24 8.23 1.48 -4.16
CA THR A 24 8.51 1.17 -5.57
C THR A 24 9.74 0.28 -5.70
N ALA A 25 10.78 0.50 -4.88
CA ALA A 25 11.96 -0.36 -4.84
C ALA A 25 11.63 -1.80 -4.42
N LEU A 26 10.56 -1.98 -3.62
CA LEU A 26 10.02 -3.29 -3.23
C LEU A 26 9.06 -3.90 -4.28
N GLY A 27 8.70 -3.15 -5.33
CA GLY A 27 7.82 -3.61 -6.41
C GLY A 27 6.33 -3.32 -6.20
N PHE A 28 5.95 -2.51 -5.21
CA PHE A 28 4.55 -2.15 -4.99
C PHE A 28 4.07 -1.04 -5.95
N ASP A 29 2.79 -1.08 -6.30
CA ASP A 29 2.16 -0.03 -7.11
C ASP A 29 1.98 1.26 -6.30
N LYS A 30 2.37 2.38 -6.90
CA LYS A 30 2.34 3.71 -6.28
C LYS A 30 0.94 4.12 -5.81
N LYS A 31 -0.12 3.70 -6.51
CA LYS A 31 -1.50 4.05 -6.13
C LYS A 31 -1.90 3.36 -4.84
N VAL A 32 -1.57 2.08 -4.70
CA VAL A 32 -1.89 1.29 -3.50
C VAL A 32 -1.14 1.86 -2.30
N VAL A 33 0.14 2.14 -2.45
CA VAL A 33 0.97 2.78 -1.41
C VAL A 33 0.36 4.12 -0.98
N HIS A 34 0.00 4.98 -1.94
CA HIS A 34 -0.60 6.27 -1.64
C HIS A 34 -1.94 6.16 -0.88
N GLN A 35 -2.77 5.16 -1.22
CA GLN A 35 -4.01 4.89 -0.51
C GLN A 35 -3.77 4.42 0.91
N THR A 36 -2.85 3.47 1.11
CA THR A 36 -2.52 2.92 2.43
C THR A 36 -1.90 3.98 3.34
N VAL A 37 -0.98 4.80 2.83
CA VAL A 37 -0.44 5.94 3.60
C VAL A 37 -1.57 6.90 4.00
N ASN A 38 -2.45 7.31 3.09
CA ASN A 38 -3.58 8.17 3.46
C ASN A 38 -4.51 7.55 4.51
N LYS A 39 -4.73 6.23 4.45
CA LYS A 39 -5.50 5.50 5.46
C LYS A 39 -4.80 5.55 6.81
N LEU A 40 -3.49 5.33 6.84
CA LEU A 40 -2.67 5.41 8.05
C LEU A 40 -2.68 6.82 8.64
N LEU A 41 -2.45 7.85 7.82
CA LEU A 41 -2.49 9.23 8.29
C LEU A 41 -3.86 9.59 8.86
N LYS A 42 -4.97 9.07 8.32
CA LYS A 42 -6.30 9.26 8.93
C LYS A 42 -6.41 8.66 10.34
N VAL A 43 -5.77 7.53 10.60
CA VAL A 43 -5.80 6.86 11.91
C VAL A 43 -4.89 7.56 12.93
N TYR A 44 -3.72 8.04 12.48
CA TYR A 44 -2.67 8.58 13.35
C TYR A 44 -2.60 10.13 13.41
N GLY A 45 -3.62 10.86 12.95
CA GLY A 45 -3.70 12.32 13.15
C GLY A 45 -3.05 13.17 12.05
N SER A 46 -3.14 12.73 10.80
CA SER A 46 -2.69 13.41 9.58
C SER A 46 -1.19 13.70 9.51
N ASN A 47 -0.71 14.74 10.19
CA ASN A 47 0.68 15.19 10.06
C ASN A 47 1.62 14.59 11.12
N GLU A 48 1.10 14.32 12.32
CA GLU A 48 1.88 13.72 13.42
C GLU A 48 2.08 12.21 13.20
N GLY A 49 1.16 11.58 12.46
CA GLY A 49 1.21 10.17 12.10
C GLY A 49 2.41 9.76 11.24
N TRP A 50 3.06 10.70 10.55
CA TRP A 50 4.25 10.41 9.74
C TRP A 50 5.41 9.88 10.57
N VAL A 51 5.59 10.35 11.80
CA VAL A 51 6.69 9.91 12.67
C VAL A 51 6.58 8.41 12.92
N PHE A 52 5.36 7.90 13.15
CA PHE A 52 5.12 6.47 13.38
C PHE A 52 5.25 5.62 12.10
N ILE A 53 5.02 6.21 10.92
CA ILE A 53 5.18 5.51 9.65
C ILE A 53 6.66 5.45 9.26
N GLU A 54 7.42 6.51 9.55
CA GLU A 54 8.87 6.55 9.35
C GLU A 54 9.63 5.74 10.42
N ASP A 55 9.06 5.61 11.63
CA ASP A 55 9.62 4.79 12.71
C ASP A 55 9.58 3.30 12.32
N GLY A 56 10.76 2.71 12.12
CA GLY A 56 10.92 1.32 11.71
C GLY A 56 10.88 1.06 10.19
N ASP A 57 11.45 1.96 9.37
CA ASP A 57 11.66 1.75 7.93
C ASP A 57 10.38 1.41 7.14
N TYR A 58 9.29 2.13 7.40
CA TYR A 58 7.99 1.90 6.75
C TYR A 58 7.40 0.50 6.98
N ARG A 59 7.86 -0.25 7.99
CA ARG A 59 7.37 -1.61 8.28
C ARG A 59 5.86 -1.67 8.50
N LEU A 60 5.30 -0.66 9.18
CA LEU A 60 3.86 -0.56 9.40
C LEU A 60 3.08 -0.34 8.09
N LEU A 61 3.66 0.40 7.14
CA LEU A 61 3.11 0.57 5.81
C LEU A 61 3.13 -0.76 5.01
N ILE A 62 4.24 -1.51 5.08
CA ILE A 62 4.37 -2.83 4.43
C ILE A 62 3.35 -3.82 5.00
N ASP A 63 3.22 -3.88 6.33
CA ASP A 63 2.28 -4.76 7.02
C ASP A 63 0.83 -4.52 6.55
N GLN A 64 0.42 -3.25 6.47
CA GLN A 64 -0.90 -2.87 6.00
C GLN A 64 -1.10 -3.11 4.49
N LEU A 65 -0.06 -2.96 3.67
CA LEU A 65 -0.08 -3.33 2.25
C LEU A 65 -0.31 -4.84 2.10
N LEU A 66 0.41 -5.65 2.86
CA LEU A 66 0.28 -7.10 2.84
C LEU A 66 -1.09 -7.55 3.33
N GLU A 67 -1.60 -6.97 4.43
CA GLU A 67 -2.93 -7.26 4.96
C GLU A 67 -4.03 -6.93 3.94
N ALA A 68 -3.92 -5.78 3.25
CA ALA A 68 -4.86 -5.40 2.20
C ALA A 68 -4.86 -6.41 1.03
N GLN A 69 -3.69 -6.93 0.64
CA GLN A 69 -3.59 -7.96 -0.41
C GLN A 69 -4.14 -9.32 0.07
N GLN A 70 -3.86 -9.71 1.32
CA GLN A 70 -4.35 -10.95 1.90
C GLN A 70 -5.89 -10.97 1.98
N GLN A 71 -6.49 -9.85 2.38
CA GLN A 71 -7.94 -9.71 2.49
C GLN A 71 -8.62 -9.96 1.14
N ASP A 72 -8.10 -9.37 0.06
CA ASP A 72 -8.64 -9.51 -1.30
C ASP A 72 -8.65 -10.97 -1.77
N GLN A 73 -7.53 -11.68 -1.55
CA GLN A 73 -7.38 -13.10 -1.88
C GLN A 73 -8.32 -14.00 -1.07
N VAL A 74 -8.48 -13.73 0.22
CA VAL A 74 -9.39 -14.48 1.10
C VAL A 74 -10.84 -14.30 0.68
N THR A 75 -11.28 -13.08 0.36
CA THR A 75 -12.63 -12.85 -0.15
C THR A 75 -12.90 -13.58 -1.46
N HIS A 76 -11.96 -13.54 -2.41
CA HIS A 76 -12.16 -14.20 -3.70
C HIS A 76 -12.27 -15.73 -3.54
N SER A 77 -11.41 -16.32 -2.70
CA SER A 77 -11.42 -17.76 -2.42
C SER A 77 -12.68 -18.21 -1.66
N LEU A 78 -13.16 -17.44 -0.69
CA LEU A 78 -14.43 -17.70 0.00
C LEU A 78 -15.64 -17.60 -0.93
N LEU A 79 -15.67 -16.61 -1.83
CA LEU A 79 -16.75 -16.42 -2.79
C LEU A 79 -16.81 -17.59 -3.78
N LEU A 80 -15.66 -18.05 -4.28
CA LEU A 80 -15.57 -19.25 -5.12
C LEU A 80 -16.04 -20.51 -4.37
N LEU A 81 -15.66 -20.68 -3.10
CA LEU A 81 -16.12 -21.80 -2.29
C LEU A 81 -17.64 -21.75 -2.10
N PHE A 82 -18.21 -20.58 -1.78
CA PHE A 82 -19.64 -20.41 -1.56
C PHE A 82 -20.46 -20.73 -2.82
N ILE A 83 -20.00 -20.28 -3.99
CA ILE A 83 -20.64 -20.60 -5.27
C ILE A 83 -20.55 -22.10 -5.55
N LEU A 84 -19.41 -22.74 -5.27
CA LEU A 84 -19.24 -24.18 -5.48
C LEU A 84 -20.14 -25.03 -4.55
N GLN A 85 -20.36 -24.60 -3.30
CA GLN A 85 -21.29 -25.27 -2.39
C GLN A 85 -22.75 -25.06 -2.80
N ALA A 86 -23.09 -23.88 -3.35
CA ALA A 86 -24.44 -23.57 -3.81
C ALA A 86 -24.86 -24.43 -5.02
N THR A 87 -23.95 -24.73 -5.94
CA THR A 87 -24.27 -25.55 -7.13
C THR A 87 -24.50 -27.04 -6.81
N HIS A 88 -23.88 -27.58 -5.76
CA HIS A 88 -24.07 -28.98 -5.37
C HIS A 88 -25.44 -29.23 -4.69
N THR A 89 -25.99 -28.23 -4.00
CA THR A 89 -27.33 -28.34 -3.36
C THR A 89 -28.46 -28.30 -4.38
N THR A 90 -28.31 -27.54 -5.47
CA THR A 90 -29.36 -27.43 -6.51
C THR A 90 -29.45 -28.68 -7.41
N TYR A 91 -28.44 -29.53 -7.44
CA TYR A 91 -28.43 -30.73 -8.30
C TYR A 91 -28.94 -32.01 -7.60
N ILE A 92 -29.30 -31.93 -6.32
CA ILE A 92 -29.94 -33.03 -5.58
C ILE A 92 -31.35 -32.58 -5.16
N VAL A 93 -32.25 -32.49 -6.15
CA VAL A 93 -33.71 -32.53 -6.01
C VAL A 93 -34.32 -33.03 -7.32
#